data_AF-A0A842SL90-F1
#
_entry.id   AF-A0A842SL90-F1
#
_cell.length_a   1.000
_cell.length_b   1.000
_cell.length_c   1.000
_cell.angle_alpha   90.00
_cell.angle_beta   90.00
_cell.angle_gamma   90.00
#
_symmetry.space_group_name_H-M   'P 1'
#
loop_
_entity.id
_entity.type
_entity.pdbx_description
1 polymer ?
#
loop_
_entity_poly.entity_id
_entity_poly.type
_entity_poly.pdbx_seq_one_letter_code
_entity_poly.pdbx_strand_id
1 'polypeptide(L)'
;MDEAVSPLDRILKHPSFEPFSGPKAYEILEKAKERLKNSNKQDILKAISSLGFITEEDYERIFKIQQENCERCGTCCTKMRPMNVTKSQLKAIAEKEGKSYKKIKKYSRARPNRDGTLNVSRNPCPFFEKGNCSVYDERPIVCRSYPASQLIEFLRDDGGYPNCPIADDLLIEIVSHRVSEEEKYRDDTKFTRSNLNQVQSMSNIPVWEKINYLKKISKEIP
;
A
#
# COMPACT_ATOMS: atom_id res chain seq x y z
N MET A 1 25.98 -21.12 6.62
CA MET A 1 25.03 -20.71 5.57
C MET A 1 23.82 -20.23 6.32
N ASP A 2 23.64 -18.92 6.44
CA ASP A 2 22.43 -18.38 7.07
C ASP A 2 21.24 -18.91 6.28
N GLU A 3 20.32 -19.60 6.96
CA GLU A 3 19.09 -20.05 6.32
C GLU A 3 18.39 -18.83 5.73
N ALA A 4 18.01 -18.90 4.45
CA ALA A 4 17.22 -17.86 3.83
C ALA A 4 15.99 -17.60 4.73
N VAL A 5 15.86 -16.36 5.19
CA VAL A 5 14.71 -15.95 6.01
C VAL A 5 13.56 -15.65 5.06
N SER A 6 12.36 -16.14 5.37
CA SER A 6 11.18 -15.91 4.53
C SER A 6 10.81 -14.42 4.46
N PRO A 7 10.14 -13.95 3.39
CA PRO A 7 9.76 -12.54 3.24
C PRO A 7 9.04 -11.96 4.46
N LEU A 8 8.03 -12.65 4.99
CA LEU A 8 7.31 -12.19 6.18
C LEU A 8 8.22 -12.19 7.42
N ASP A 9 9.02 -13.24 7.62
CA ASP A 9 9.91 -13.31 8.77
C ASP A 9 11.01 -12.22 8.73
N ARG A 10 11.40 -11.72 7.55
CA ARG A 10 12.30 -10.55 7.44
C ARG A 10 11.66 -9.30 8.00
N ILE A 11 10.38 -9.06 7.71
CA ILE A 11 9.64 -7.91 8.24
C ILE A 11 9.46 -8.05 9.75
N LEU A 12 9.00 -9.22 10.21
CA LEU A 12 8.71 -9.46 11.63
C LEU A 12 9.94 -9.43 12.53
N LYS A 13 11.15 -9.62 11.97
CA LYS A 13 12.43 -9.52 12.69
C LYS A 13 13.09 -8.15 12.55
N HIS A 14 12.49 -7.21 11.82
CA HIS A 14 13.07 -5.88 11.65
C HIS A 14 13.15 -5.13 13.00
N PRO A 15 14.23 -4.42 13.33
CA PRO A 15 14.39 -3.77 14.64
C PRO A 15 13.30 -2.76 14.99
N SER A 16 12.72 -2.11 13.98
CA SER A 16 11.64 -1.13 14.11
C SER A 16 10.24 -1.72 13.92
N PHE A 17 10.10 -3.05 13.89
CA PHE A 17 8.81 -3.68 13.72
C PHE A 17 7.97 -3.56 15.00
N GLU A 18 6.78 -2.99 14.85
CA GLU A 18 5.71 -3.08 15.84
C GLU A 18 4.49 -3.74 15.18
N PRO A 19 3.77 -4.63 15.89
CA PRO A 19 2.67 -5.38 15.27
C PRO A 19 1.43 -4.50 15.07
N PHE A 20 0.89 -4.51 13.86
CA PHE A 20 -0.44 -3.95 13.61
C PHE A 20 -1.50 -4.79 14.32
N SER A 21 -2.17 -4.18 15.29
CA SER A 21 -3.04 -4.88 16.23
C SER A 21 -4.27 -4.03 16.60
N GLY A 22 -5.14 -4.57 17.46
CA GLY A 22 -6.35 -3.89 17.91
C GLY A 22 -7.58 -4.10 17.01
N PRO A 23 -8.68 -3.35 17.25
CA PRO A 23 -9.96 -3.56 16.56
C PRO A 23 -9.87 -3.46 15.04
N LYS A 24 -9.12 -2.48 14.52
CA LYS A 24 -8.96 -2.33 13.07
C LYS A 24 -8.20 -3.51 12.47
N ALA A 25 -7.17 -4.03 13.13
CA ALA A 25 -6.46 -5.23 12.64
C ALA A 25 -7.39 -6.44 12.54
N TYR A 26 -8.33 -6.60 13.49
CA TYR A 26 -9.35 -7.65 13.43
C TYR A 26 -10.32 -7.45 12.24
N GLU A 27 -10.78 -6.22 12.00
CA GLU A 27 -11.64 -5.91 10.85
C GLU A 27 -10.95 -6.25 9.52
N ILE A 28 -9.68 -5.87 9.36
CA ILE A 28 -8.90 -6.18 8.15
C ILE A 28 -8.68 -7.69 8.03
N LEU A 29 -8.41 -8.39 9.14
CA LEU A 29 -8.22 -9.85 9.13
C LEU A 29 -9.45 -10.58 8.61
N GLU A 30 -10.65 -10.22 9.04
CA GLU A 30 -11.87 -10.88 8.60
C GLU A 30 -12.11 -10.69 7.08
N LYS A 31 -11.91 -9.46 6.58
CA LYS A 31 -11.99 -9.18 5.13
C LYS A 31 -10.89 -9.90 4.35
N ALA A 32 -9.66 -9.95 4.88
CA ALA A 32 -8.54 -10.63 4.24
C ALA A 32 -8.78 -12.14 4.14
N LYS A 33 -9.34 -12.78 5.18
CA LYS A 33 -9.70 -14.21 5.13
C LYS A 33 -10.75 -14.51 4.07
N GLU A 34 -11.72 -13.63 3.87
CA GLU A 34 -12.71 -13.78 2.81
C GLU A 34 -12.06 -13.71 1.42
N ARG A 35 -11.21 -12.69 1.21
CA ARG A 35 -10.52 -12.48 -0.07
C ARG A 35 -9.46 -13.54 -0.38
N LEU A 36 -8.75 -14.02 0.65
CA LEU A 36 -7.64 -14.96 0.56
C LEU A 36 -8.01 -16.35 1.11
N LYS A 37 -9.26 -16.78 0.89
CA LYS A 37 -9.83 -18.02 1.47
C LYS A 37 -9.03 -19.31 1.20
N ASN A 38 -8.23 -19.32 0.13
CA ASN A 38 -7.41 -20.47 -0.28
C ASN A 38 -5.97 -20.39 0.25
N SER A 39 -5.57 -19.27 0.86
CA SER A 39 -4.23 -19.08 1.37
C SER A 39 -4.07 -19.63 2.79
N ASN A 40 -2.82 -19.84 3.19
CA ASN A 40 -2.52 -20.33 4.53
C ASN A 40 -2.93 -19.28 5.60
N LYS A 41 -3.74 -19.70 6.58
CA LYS A 41 -4.23 -18.82 7.65
C LYS A 41 -3.11 -18.18 8.47
N GLN A 42 -2.02 -18.89 8.70
CA GLN A 42 -0.88 -18.37 9.45
C GLN A 42 -0.16 -17.26 8.67
N ASP A 43 -0.08 -17.38 7.36
CA ASP A 43 0.55 -16.37 6.51
C ASP A 43 -0.32 -15.12 6.45
N ILE A 44 -1.65 -15.26 6.37
CA ILE A 44 -2.58 -14.13 6.49
C ILE A 44 -2.40 -13.42 7.84
N LEU A 45 -2.36 -14.16 8.95
CA LEU A 45 -2.15 -13.58 10.28
C LEU A 45 -0.82 -12.83 10.40
N LYS A 46 0.28 -13.44 9.92
CA LYS A 46 1.59 -12.81 9.88
C LYS A 46 1.60 -11.57 8.99
N ALA A 47 0.97 -11.64 7.82
CA ALA A 47 0.86 -10.52 6.88
C ALA A 47 0.06 -9.35 7.47
N ILE A 48 -1.05 -9.62 8.17
CA ILE A 48 -1.80 -8.58 8.90
C ILE A 48 -0.94 -7.94 9.99
N SER A 49 -0.32 -8.75 10.86
CA SER A 49 0.55 -8.25 11.93
C SER A 49 1.70 -7.40 11.37
N SER A 50 2.26 -7.82 10.23
CA SER A 50 3.37 -7.13 9.58
C SER A 50 3.01 -5.74 9.06
N LEU A 51 1.73 -5.35 8.94
CA LEU A 51 1.34 -4.01 8.49
C LEU A 51 1.85 -2.88 9.40
N GLY A 52 2.25 -3.18 10.63
CA GLY A 52 2.84 -2.19 11.53
C GLY A 52 4.30 -1.87 11.17
N PHE A 53 4.83 -2.50 10.12
CA PHE A 53 6.03 -2.06 9.43
C PHE A 53 5.78 -1.99 7.92
N ILE A 54 5.85 -0.78 7.37
CA ILE A 54 5.60 -0.49 5.95
C ILE A 54 6.93 -0.25 5.24
N THR A 55 7.18 -1.04 4.20
CA THR A 55 8.40 -0.97 3.37
C THR A 55 8.24 0.05 2.24
N GLU A 56 9.34 0.41 1.59
CA GLU A 56 9.33 1.27 0.39
C GLU A 56 8.43 0.72 -0.73
N GLU A 57 8.44 -0.60 -0.93
CA GLU A 57 7.56 -1.23 -1.92
C GLU A 57 6.08 -1.07 -1.57
N ASP A 58 5.73 -1.16 -0.28
CA ASP A 58 4.35 -0.96 0.17
C ASP A 58 3.88 0.48 -0.09
N TYR A 59 4.76 1.47 0.03
CA TYR A 59 4.46 2.86 -0.34
C TYR A 59 4.11 2.95 -1.83
N GLU A 60 4.97 2.45 -2.70
CA GLU A 60 4.72 2.50 -4.15
C GLU A 60 3.42 1.80 -4.51
N ARG A 61 3.18 0.62 -3.92
CA ARG A 61 1.98 -0.18 -4.12
C ARG A 61 0.71 0.55 -3.69
N ILE A 62 0.69 1.09 -2.47
CA ILE A 62 -0.51 1.76 -1.95
C ILE A 62 -0.85 3.01 -2.76
N PHE A 63 0.16 3.77 -3.19
CA PHE A 63 -0.04 4.97 -4.00
C PHE A 63 -0.48 4.64 -5.42
N LYS A 64 -0.03 3.53 -5.99
CA LYS A 64 -0.48 3.05 -7.30
C LYS A 64 -1.93 2.57 -7.24
N ILE A 65 -2.24 1.64 -6.34
CA ILE A 65 -3.55 1.00 -6.24
C ILE A 65 -4.64 2.03 -5.93
N GLN A 66 -4.39 3.03 -5.07
CA GLN A 66 -5.41 4.04 -4.80
C GLN A 66 -5.82 4.84 -6.05
N GLN A 67 -4.93 5.03 -7.03
CA GLN A 67 -5.29 5.75 -8.26
C GLN A 67 -6.13 4.87 -9.17
N GLU A 68 -5.82 3.58 -9.22
CA GLU A 68 -6.55 2.57 -10.01
C GLU A 68 -7.95 2.33 -9.42
N ASN A 69 -8.06 2.24 -8.09
CA ASN A 69 -9.29 1.88 -7.40
C ASN A 69 -10.14 3.09 -6.96
N CYS A 70 -9.75 4.34 -7.30
CA CYS A 70 -10.52 5.51 -6.87
C CYS A 70 -11.92 5.53 -7.51
N GLU A 71 -12.96 5.34 -6.68
CA GLU A 71 -14.36 5.38 -7.10
C GLU A 71 -14.88 6.79 -7.47
N ARG A 72 -14.05 7.83 -7.27
CA ARG A 72 -14.42 9.25 -7.47
C ARG A 72 -15.67 9.68 -6.67
N CYS A 73 -15.96 8.99 -5.57
CA CYS A 73 -17.17 9.15 -4.76
C CYS A 73 -17.31 10.49 -4.01
N GLY A 74 -16.27 11.34 -3.99
CA GLY A 74 -16.32 12.66 -3.34
C GLY A 74 -16.14 12.66 -1.82
N THR A 75 -15.84 11.52 -1.19
CA THR A 75 -15.55 11.46 0.25
C THR A 75 -14.39 12.38 0.66
N CYS A 76 -13.32 12.44 -0.14
CA CYS A 76 -12.23 13.38 0.10
C CYS A 76 -12.70 14.85 0.04
N CYS A 77 -13.64 15.18 -0.86
CA CYS A 77 -14.19 16.52 -0.97
C CYS A 77 -15.03 16.94 0.25
N THR A 78 -15.67 15.99 0.92
CA THR A 78 -16.65 16.25 1.99
C THR A 78 -16.14 15.98 3.41
N LYS A 79 -15.17 15.07 3.56
CA LYS A 79 -14.70 14.58 4.88
C LYS A 79 -13.22 14.87 5.16
N MET A 80 -12.35 14.85 4.15
CA MET A 80 -10.89 14.92 4.38
C MET A 80 -10.45 16.31 4.87
N ARG A 81 -9.97 16.42 6.10
CA ARG A 81 -9.40 17.66 6.67
C ARG A 81 -8.24 17.33 7.61
N PRO A 82 -7.28 18.26 7.84
CA PRO A 82 -7.11 19.58 7.20
C PRO A 82 -6.61 19.48 5.74
N MET A 83 -6.73 20.57 4.96
CA MET A 83 -6.24 20.62 3.58
C MET A 83 -5.25 21.79 3.41
N ASN A 84 -3.96 21.49 3.52
CA ASN A 84 -2.91 22.47 3.25
C ASN A 84 -2.45 22.32 1.79
N VAL A 85 -2.49 23.41 1.04
CA VAL A 85 -2.10 23.44 -0.38
C VAL A 85 -1.08 24.53 -0.61
N THR A 86 -0.20 24.34 -1.59
CA THR A 86 0.74 25.39 -1.97
C THR A 86 0.03 26.47 -2.79
N LYS A 87 0.65 27.66 -2.85
CA LYS A 87 0.18 28.74 -3.72
C LYS A 87 0.16 28.32 -5.19
N SER A 88 1.13 27.51 -5.65
CA SER A 88 1.20 27.03 -7.03
C SER A 88 0.05 26.06 -7.34
N GLN A 89 -0.27 25.13 -6.45
CA GLN A 89 -1.42 24.22 -6.61
C GLN A 89 -2.74 24.99 -6.72
N LEU A 90 -2.93 26.02 -5.88
CA LEU A 90 -4.16 26.82 -5.93
C LEU A 90 -4.24 27.71 -7.20
N LYS A 91 -3.10 28.09 -7.79
CA LYS A 91 -3.06 28.76 -9.10
C LYS A 91 -3.44 27.82 -10.24
N ALA A 92 -2.92 26.59 -10.25
CA ALA A 92 -3.26 25.59 -11.27
C ALA A 92 -4.79 25.30 -11.29
N ILE A 93 -5.41 25.20 -10.12
CA ILE A 93 -6.88 25.11 -9.98
C ILE A 93 -7.56 26.34 -10.60
N ALA A 94 -7.02 27.54 -10.37
CA ALA A 94 -7.59 28.77 -10.90
C ALA A 94 -7.52 28.85 -12.43
N GLU A 95 -6.42 28.40 -13.02
CA GLU A 95 -6.24 28.26 -14.46
C GLU A 95 -7.25 27.26 -15.05
N LYS A 96 -7.36 26.06 -14.46
CA LYS A 96 -8.36 25.05 -14.88
C LYS A 96 -9.79 25.60 -14.87
N GLU A 97 -10.12 26.37 -13.84
CA GLU A 97 -11.46 26.93 -13.64
C GLU A 97 -11.72 28.20 -14.46
N GLY A 98 -10.73 28.73 -15.19
CA GLY A 98 -10.83 30.01 -15.90
C GLY A 98 -11.09 31.19 -14.96
N LYS A 99 -10.64 31.12 -13.71
CA LYS A 99 -10.88 32.11 -12.66
C LYS A 99 -9.57 32.72 -12.19
N SER A 100 -9.61 33.96 -11.70
CA SER A 100 -8.42 34.55 -11.08
C SER A 100 -8.06 33.83 -9.78
N TYR A 101 -6.76 33.78 -9.47
CA TYR A 101 -6.26 33.25 -8.19
C TYR A 101 -6.96 33.88 -6.98
N LYS A 102 -7.22 35.20 -7.01
CA LYS A 102 -7.94 35.91 -5.93
C LYS A 102 -9.37 35.38 -5.76
N LYS A 103 -10.07 35.08 -6.87
CA LYS A 103 -11.42 34.51 -6.86
C LYS A 103 -11.39 33.10 -6.27
N ILE A 104 -10.49 32.22 -6.73
CA ILE A 104 -10.34 30.87 -6.18
C ILE A 104 -9.95 30.89 -4.70
N LYS A 105 -8.97 31.69 -4.30
CA LYS A 105 -8.55 31.84 -2.90
C LYS A 105 -9.73 32.25 -1.99
N LYS A 106 -10.55 33.21 -2.43
CA LYS A 106 -11.77 33.61 -1.71
C LYS A 106 -12.79 32.47 -1.69
N TYR A 107 -13.01 31.83 -2.84
CA TYR A 107 -13.99 30.76 -3.01
C TYR A 107 -13.66 29.54 -2.14
N SER A 108 -12.39 29.19 -1.97
CA SER A 108 -11.92 28.09 -1.14
C SER A 108 -11.68 28.46 0.33
N ARG A 109 -11.89 29.73 0.71
CA ARG A 109 -11.57 30.27 2.03
C ARG A 109 -10.11 29.99 2.43
N ALA A 110 -9.20 30.00 1.46
CA ALA A 110 -7.79 29.69 1.67
C ALA A 110 -7.08 30.77 2.49
N ARG A 111 -6.52 30.38 3.64
CA ARG A 111 -5.78 31.24 4.57
C ARG A 111 -4.30 30.81 4.66
N PRO A 112 -3.35 31.74 4.75
CA PRO A 112 -1.94 31.38 4.89
C PRO A 112 -1.66 30.74 6.25
N ASN A 113 -0.83 29.70 6.23
CA ASN A 113 -0.21 29.08 7.40
C ASN A 113 1.18 29.68 7.64
N ARG A 114 1.79 29.35 8.78
CA ARG A 114 3.15 29.81 9.15
C ARG A 114 4.24 29.28 8.21
N ASP A 115 4.03 28.09 7.66
CA ASP A 115 4.94 27.41 6.72
C ASP A 115 4.82 27.92 5.26
N GLY A 116 4.00 28.96 5.01
CA GLY A 116 3.77 29.51 3.68
C GLY A 116 2.76 28.73 2.82
N THR A 117 2.23 27.61 3.31
CA THR A 117 1.10 26.92 2.67
C THR A 117 -0.21 27.67 2.92
N LEU A 118 -1.27 27.24 2.23
CA LEU A 118 -2.62 27.76 2.38
C LEU A 118 -3.54 26.68 2.93
N ASN A 119 -4.10 26.90 4.11
CA ASN A 119 -5.19 26.08 4.64
C ASN A 119 -6.50 26.37 3.90
N VAL A 120 -7.02 25.37 3.21
CA VAL A 120 -8.34 25.39 2.56
C VAL A 120 -9.38 24.86 3.54
N SER A 121 -10.23 25.74 4.06
CA SER A 121 -11.16 25.43 5.14
C SER A 121 -12.61 25.26 4.72
N ARG A 122 -12.99 25.64 3.49
CA ARG A 122 -14.39 25.53 3.04
C ARG A 122 -14.83 24.06 2.95
N ASN A 123 -15.99 23.73 3.53
CA ASN A 123 -16.59 22.40 3.50
C ASN A 123 -18.11 22.48 3.20
N PRO A 124 -18.70 21.62 2.35
CA PRO A 124 -18.06 20.77 1.32
C PRO A 124 -17.01 21.52 0.50
N CYS A 125 -16.05 20.78 -0.08
CA CYS A 125 -15.08 21.37 -0.99
C CYS A 125 -15.82 22.18 -2.07
N PRO A 126 -15.41 23.43 -2.35
CA PRO A 126 -16.08 24.27 -3.35
C PRO A 126 -16.07 23.70 -4.77
N PHE A 127 -15.18 22.76 -5.06
CA PHE A 127 -15.07 22.10 -6.36
C PHE A 127 -15.85 20.79 -6.42
N PHE A 128 -16.63 20.47 -5.38
CA PHE A 128 -17.51 19.33 -5.38
C PHE A 128 -18.86 19.73 -5.97
N GLU A 129 -19.07 19.40 -7.23
CA GLU A 129 -20.25 19.77 -8.00
C GLU A 129 -20.92 18.51 -8.57
N LYS A 130 -22.24 18.38 -8.40
CA LYS A 130 -23.04 17.26 -8.93
C LYS A 130 -22.44 15.88 -8.60
N GLY A 131 -21.94 15.70 -7.38
CA GLY A 131 -21.37 14.43 -6.91
C GLY A 131 -19.94 14.16 -7.38
N ASN A 132 -19.26 15.09 -8.06
CA ASN A 132 -17.92 14.90 -8.60
C ASN A 132 -17.00 16.09 -8.30
N CYS A 133 -15.68 15.87 -8.38
CA CYS A 133 -14.69 16.95 -8.25
C CYS A 133 -14.46 17.61 -9.62
N SER A 134 -14.78 18.90 -9.77
CA SER A 134 -14.61 19.65 -11.04
C SER A 134 -13.15 19.81 -11.47
N VAL A 135 -12.22 19.70 -10.53
CA VAL A 135 -10.76 19.84 -10.73
C VAL A 135 -10.01 18.54 -10.43
N TYR A 136 -10.61 17.39 -10.77
CA TYR A 136 -10.05 16.08 -10.42
C TYR A 136 -8.61 15.89 -10.92
N ASP A 137 -8.30 16.34 -12.13
CA ASP A 137 -6.96 16.20 -12.70
C ASP A 137 -5.98 17.21 -12.09
N GLU A 138 -6.45 18.40 -11.71
CA GLU A 138 -5.65 19.45 -11.05
C GLU A 138 -5.74 19.40 -9.52
N ARG A 139 -6.12 18.24 -8.96
CA ARG A 139 -6.17 18.02 -7.51
C ARG A 139 -4.83 18.38 -6.86
N PRO A 140 -4.83 19.11 -5.73
CA PRO A 140 -3.64 19.31 -4.92
C PRO A 140 -3.06 17.98 -4.42
N ILE A 141 -1.79 17.98 -4.02
CA ILE A 141 -1.10 16.76 -3.56
C ILE A 141 -1.84 16.07 -2.42
N VAL A 142 -2.33 16.83 -1.43
CA VAL A 142 -3.13 16.29 -0.32
C VAL A 142 -4.41 15.58 -0.77
N CYS A 143 -5.01 16.01 -1.90
CA CYS A 143 -6.19 15.37 -2.47
C CYS A 143 -5.84 14.18 -3.36
N ARG A 144 -4.65 14.17 -3.97
CA ARG A 144 -4.16 13.05 -4.80
C ARG A 144 -3.61 11.91 -3.95
N SER A 145 -3.04 12.23 -2.79
CA SER A 145 -2.44 11.26 -1.88
C SER A 145 -3.44 10.57 -0.95
N TYR A 146 -4.68 11.06 -0.89
CA TYR A 146 -5.74 10.47 -0.08
C TYR A 146 -6.41 9.29 -0.81
N PRO A 147 -6.63 8.14 -0.12
CA PRO A 147 -6.44 7.93 1.32
C PRO A 147 -5.04 7.43 1.73
N ALA A 148 -4.15 7.08 0.80
CA ALA A 148 -2.87 6.43 1.13
C ALA A 148 -2.05 7.18 2.18
N SER A 149 -1.90 8.51 2.08
CA SER A 149 -1.10 9.28 3.04
C SER A 149 -1.65 9.22 4.46
N GLN A 150 -2.98 9.31 4.63
CA GLN A 150 -3.61 9.18 5.96
C GLN A 150 -3.54 7.75 6.49
N LEU A 151 -3.64 6.76 5.60
CA LEU A 151 -3.52 5.36 5.98
C LEU A 151 -2.10 5.05 6.49
N ILE A 152 -1.08 5.59 5.84
CA ILE A 152 0.32 5.52 6.28
C ILE A 152 0.51 6.20 7.64
N GLU A 153 -0.04 7.41 7.82
CA GLU A 153 0.01 8.12 9.10
C GLU A 153 -0.65 7.29 10.21
N PHE A 154 -1.82 6.69 9.92
CA PHE A 154 -2.51 5.80 10.85
C PHE A 154 -1.67 4.57 11.22
N LEU A 155 -1.00 3.93 10.25
CA LEU A 155 -0.14 2.76 10.51
C LEU A 155 1.13 3.10 11.32
N ARG A 156 1.49 4.37 11.42
CA ARG A 156 2.58 4.88 12.26
C ARG A 156 2.08 5.43 13.60
N ASP A 157 0.81 5.17 13.94
CA ASP A 157 0.11 5.71 15.12
C ASP A 157 0.07 7.26 15.20
N ASP A 158 0.30 7.93 14.07
CA ASP A 158 0.36 9.39 13.95
C ASP A 158 -0.96 10.00 13.44
N GLY A 159 -1.98 9.18 13.16
CA GLY A 159 -3.19 9.63 12.45
C GLY A 159 -4.45 8.80 12.70
N GLY A 160 -5.60 9.35 12.29
CA GLY A 160 -6.88 8.66 12.31
C GLY A 160 -7.12 7.83 11.04
N TYR A 161 -7.88 6.74 11.16
CA TYR A 161 -8.21 5.89 10.01
C TYR A 161 -8.99 6.67 8.94
N PRO A 162 -8.60 6.60 7.64
CA PRO A 162 -9.25 7.40 6.61
C PRO A 162 -10.67 6.90 6.30
N ASN A 163 -11.61 7.83 6.20
CA ASN A 163 -13.02 7.52 5.87
C ASN A 163 -13.27 7.08 4.40
N CYS A 164 -12.24 6.72 3.65
CA CYS A 164 -12.38 6.40 2.23
C CYS A 164 -12.91 4.98 2.05
N PRO A 165 -13.87 4.73 1.13
CA PRO A 165 -14.41 3.38 0.90
C PRO A 165 -13.34 2.32 0.59
N ILE A 166 -12.27 2.71 -0.11
CA ILE A 166 -11.18 1.81 -0.49
C ILE A 166 -10.07 1.67 0.56
N ALA A 167 -10.20 2.31 1.73
CA ALA A 167 -9.12 2.33 2.72
C ALA A 167 -8.75 0.93 3.21
N ASP A 168 -9.75 0.11 3.53
CA ASP A 168 -9.50 -1.26 3.99
C ASP A 168 -8.91 -2.09 2.84
N ASP A 169 -9.39 -1.91 1.61
CA ASP A 169 -8.89 -2.62 0.42
C ASP A 169 -7.40 -2.37 0.19
N LEU A 170 -6.93 -1.13 0.38
CA LEU A 170 -5.52 -0.80 0.25
C LEU A 170 -4.62 -1.59 1.22
N LEU A 171 -5.06 -1.82 2.46
CA LEU A 171 -4.33 -2.67 3.41
C LEU A 171 -4.37 -4.14 2.98
N ILE A 172 -5.54 -4.59 2.52
CA ILE A 172 -5.73 -5.98 2.09
C ILE A 172 -4.87 -6.29 0.85
N GLU A 173 -4.61 -5.33 -0.02
CA GLU A 173 -3.69 -5.50 -1.17
C GLU A 173 -2.25 -5.72 -0.72
N ILE A 174 -1.78 -4.98 0.29
CA ILE A 174 -0.47 -5.22 0.90
C ILE A 174 -0.41 -6.62 1.51
N VAL A 175 -1.45 -7.01 2.26
CA VAL A 175 -1.56 -8.34 2.86
C VAL A 175 -1.53 -9.43 1.78
N SER A 176 -2.31 -9.25 0.72
CA SER A 176 -2.40 -10.18 -0.41
C SER A 176 -1.05 -10.34 -1.12
N HIS A 177 -0.32 -9.23 -1.29
CA HIS A 177 1.02 -9.26 -1.84
C HIS A 177 1.99 -10.06 -0.97
N ARG A 178 2.07 -9.74 0.32
CA ARG A 178 2.98 -10.41 1.27
C ARG A 178 2.66 -11.89 1.42
N VAL A 179 1.38 -12.27 1.41
CA VAL A 179 0.96 -13.69 1.39
C VAL A 179 1.42 -14.37 0.10
N SER A 180 1.24 -13.73 -1.07
CA SER A 180 1.70 -14.28 -2.34
C SER A 180 3.22 -14.46 -2.38
N GLU A 181 3.99 -13.55 -1.79
CA GLU A 181 5.45 -13.66 -1.71
C GLU A 181 5.88 -14.82 -0.80
N GLU A 182 5.22 -14.97 0.35
CA GLU A 182 5.49 -16.07 1.28
C GLU A 182 5.16 -17.44 0.66
N GLU A 183 4.07 -17.53 -0.10
CA GLU A 183 3.69 -18.74 -0.83
C GLU A 183 4.72 -19.11 -1.89
N LYS A 184 5.14 -18.14 -2.72
CA LYS A 184 6.20 -18.34 -3.72
C LYS A 184 7.51 -18.79 -3.08
N TYR A 185 7.94 -18.09 -2.03
CA TYR A 185 9.16 -18.44 -1.29
C TYR A 185 9.13 -19.89 -0.78
N ARG A 186 7.99 -20.31 -0.23
CA ARG A 186 7.84 -21.67 0.29
C ARG A 186 7.85 -22.71 -0.83
N ASP A 187 7.23 -22.43 -1.97
CA ASP A 187 7.22 -23.35 -3.11
C ASP A 187 8.61 -23.48 -3.75
N ASP A 188 9.34 -22.38 -3.90
CA ASP A 188 10.73 -22.36 -4.36
C ASP A 188 11.65 -23.13 -3.39
N THR A 189 11.44 -22.96 -2.08
CA THR A 189 12.21 -23.67 -1.05
C THR A 189 11.92 -25.17 -1.07
N LYS A 190 10.65 -25.57 -1.23
CA LYS A 190 10.26 -26.98 -1.37
C LYS A 190 10.88 -27.60 -2.63
N PHE A 191 10.80 -26.89 -3.76
CA PHE A 191 11.41 -27.32 -5.01
C PHE A 191 12.92 -27.54 -4.86
N THR A 192 13.61 -26.56 -4.27
CA THR A 192 15.06 -26.64 -4.01
C THR A 192 15.41 -27.82 -3.09
N ARG A 193 14.69 -28.00 -1.98
CA ARG A 193 14.89 -29.12 -1.05
C ARG A 193 14.64 -30.48 -1.71
N SER A 194 13.58 -30.60 -2.52
CA SER A 194 13.26 -31.82 -3.26
C SER A 194 14.41 -32.22 -4.20
N ASN A 195 14.92 -31.27 -4.98
CA ASN A 195 16.03 -31.50 -5.90
C ASN A 195 17.34 -31.85 -5.17
N LEU A 196 17.64 -31.18 -4.05
CA LEU A 196 18.80 -31.51 -3.21
C LEU A 196 18.71 -32.93 -2.66
N ASN A 197 17.55 -33.32 -2.12
CA ASN A 197 17.32 -34.67 -1.61
C ASN A 197 17.49 -35.73 -2.71
N GLN A 198 17.01 -35.46 -3.93
CA GLN A 198 17.18 -36.35 -5.07
C GLN A 198 18.65 -36.49 -5.48
N VAL A 199 19.41 -35.40 -5.51
CA VAL A 199 20.86 -35.44 -5.79
C VAL A 199 21.63 -36.19 -4.70
N GLN A 200 21.21 -36.04 -3.43
CA GLN A 200 21.80 -36.75 -2.30
C GLN A 200 21.48 -38.25 -2.33
N SER A 201 20.29 -38.65 -2.77
CA SER A 201 19.90 -40.06 -2.90
C SER A 201 20.56 -40.79 -4.08
N MET A 202 21.14 -40.06 -5.05
CA MET A 202 21.96 -40.60 -6.15
C MET A 202 23.35 -41.06 -5.66
N SER A 203 23.42 -41.95 -4.68
CA SER A 203 24.66 -42.33 -3.98
C SER A 203 25.75 -42.97 -4.87
N ASN A 204 25.38 -43.60 -5.99
CA ASN A 204 26.29 -44.32 -6.90
C ASN A 204 26.65 -43.56 -8.19
N ILE A 205 26.31 -42.27 -8.29
CA ILE A 205 26.49 -41.49 -9.52
C ILE A 205 27.68 -40.52 -9.38
N PRO A 206 28.59 -40.43 -10.39
CA PRO A 206 29.71 -39.49 -10.36
C PRO A 206 29.27 -38.04 -10.13
N VAL A 207 30.08 -37.28 -9.39
CA VAL A 207 29.77 -35.87 -9.01
C VAL A 207 29.49 -34.98 -10.22
N TRP A 208 30.17 -35.20 -11.35
CA TRP A 208 29.96 -34.40 -12.56
C TRP A 208 28.58 -34.63 -13.20
N GLU A 209 28.01 -35.84 -13.10
CA GLU A 209 26.65 -36.14 -13.56
C GLU A 209 25.60 -35.48 -12.65
N LYS A 210 25.84 -35.48 -11.33
CA LYS A 210 25.00 -34.72 -10.36
C LYS A 210 25.00 -33.22 -10.67
N ILE A 211 26.16 -32.65 -11.01
CA ILE A 211 26.29 -31.25 -11.41
C ILE A 211 25.54 -30.98 -12.73
N ASN A 212 25.63 -31.87 -13.71
CA ASN A 212 24.90 -31.73 -14.97
C ASN A 212 23.37 -31.82 -14.77
N TYR A 213 22.91 -32.68 -13.87
CA TYR A 213 21.50 -32.77 -13.47
C TYR A 213 21.00 -31.45 -12.88
N LEU A 214 21.75 -30.89 -11.92
CA LEU A 214 21.42 -29.59 -11.31
C LEU A 214 21.44 -28.44 -12.34
N LYS A 215 22.40 -28.42 -13.26
CA LYS A 215 22.47 -27.43 -14.35
C LYS A 215 21.34 -27.54 -15.36
N LYS A 216 20.78 -28.74 -15.55
CA LYS A 216 19.61 -28.95 -16.42
C LYS A 216 18.36 -28.39 -15.76
N ILE A 217 18.15 -28.70 -14.47
CA ILE A 217 17.02 -28.20 -13.70
C ILE A 217 17.07 -26.68 -13.55
N SER A 218 18.25 -26.08 -13.34
CA SER A 218 18.38 -24.62 -13.22
C SER A 218 18.07 -23.85 -14.50
N LYS A 219 18.10 -24.50 -15.67
CA LYS A 219 17.72 -23.93 -16.97
C LYS A 219 16.23 -24.08 -17.29
N GLU A 220 15.50 -24.87 -16.51
CA GLU A 220 14.05 -25.06 -16.62
C GLU A 220 13.28 -24.18 -15.63
N ILE A 221 13.98 -23.33 -14.86
CA ILE A 221 13.38 -22.30 -14.01
C ILE A 221 12.92 -21.14 -14.91
N PRO A 222 11.62 -20.78 -14.93
CA PRO A 222 11.10 -19.67 -15.72
C PRO A 222 11.62 -18.30 -15.28
#